data_AF-A0A076H2X5-F1
#
_entry.id   AF-A0A076H2X5-F1
#
_cell.length_a   1.000
_cell.length_b   1.000
_cell.length_c   1.000
_cell.angle_alpha   90.00
_cell.angle_beta   90.00
_cell.angle_gamma   90.00
#
_symmetry.space_group_name_H-M   'P 1'
#
loop_
_entity.id
_entity.type
_entity.pdbx_description
1 polymer ?
#
loop_
_entity_poly.entity_id
_entity_poly.type
_entity_poly.pdbx_seq_one_letter_code
_entity_poly.pdbx_strand_id
1 'polypeptide(L)' 'MKTLQQLLELIEIEDQARLCVSRSEAQRCIKRAEEVRQQLWGSPQAIHFTTSHQ' A
#
# COMPACT_ATOMS: atom_id res chain seq x y z
N MET A 1 0.59 20.86 -4.32
CA MET A 1 0.70 19.96 -5.50
C MET A 1 1.20 18.55 -5.17
N LYS A 2 1.95 18.31 -4.08
CA LYS A 2 2.44 16.96 -3.70
C LYS A 2 1.33 15.90 -3.52
N THR A 3 0.23 16.25 -2.88
CA THR A 3 -0.86 15.30 -2.58
C THR A 3 -1.50 14.71 -3.83
N LEU A 4 -1.77 15.52 -4.86
CA LEU A 4 -2.35 15.03 -6.11
C LEU A 4 -1.42 14.04 -6.82
N GLN A 5 -0.11 14.34 -6.84
CA GLN A 5 0.89 13.44 -7.44
C GLN A 5 0.95 12.10 -6.73
N GLN A 6 0.89 12.10 -5.39
CA GLN A 6 0.89 10.88 -4.60
C GLN A 6 -0.41 10.08 -4.76
N LEU A 7 -1.56 10.75 -4.94
CA LEU A 7 -2.82 10.08 -5.25
C LEU A 7 -2.80 9.42 -6.65
N LEU A 8 -2.21 10.10 -7.63
CA LEU A 8 -2.01 9.52 -8.97
C LEU A 8 -1.08 8.30 -8.92
N GLU A 9 0.00 8.36 -8.13
CA GLU A 9 0.89 7.22 -7.94
C GLU A 9 0.17 6.01 -7.33
N LEU A 10 -0.76 6.23 -6.39
CA LEU A 10 -1.59 5.14 -5.85
C LEU A 10 -2.44 4.47 -6.92
N ILE A 11 -3.08 5.25 -7.80
CA ILE A 11 -3.90 4.73 -8.90
C ILE A 11 -3.04 3.89 -9.86
N GLU A 12 -1.82 4.35 -10.18
CA GLU A 12 -0.89 3.59 -11.02
C GLU A 12 -0.47 2.25 -10.37
N ILE A 13 -0.22 2.25 -9.05
CA ILE A 13 0.14 1.02 -8.33
C ILE A 13 -1.02 0.03 -8.31
N GLU A 14 -2.26 0.50 -8.13
CA GLU A 14 -3.45 -0.34 -8.17
C GLU A 14 -3.67 -0.96 -9.55
N ASP A 15 -3.42 -0.22 -10.63
CA ASP A 15 -3.49 -0.75 -11.98
C ASP A 15 -2.42 -1.83 -12.22
N GLN A 16 -1.18 -1.59 -11.78
CA GLN A 16 -0.11 -2.59 -11.85
C GLN A 16 -0.40 -3.85 -11.01
N ALA A 17 -1.02 -3.69 -9.85
CA ALA A 17 -1.36 -4.80 -8.97
C ALA A 17 -2.34 -5.78 -9.64
N ARG A 18 -3.23 -5.30 -10.52
CA ARG A 18 -4.18 -6.14 -11.29
C ARG A 18 -3.49 -7.05 -12.31
N LEU A 19 -2.29 -6.68 -12.74
CA LEU A 19 -1.53 -7.41 -13.76
C LEU A 19 -0.44 -8.32 -13.18
N CYS A 20 -0.26 -8.32 -11.85
CA CYS A 20 0.74 -9.14 -11.19
C CYS A 20 0.44 -10.63 -11.39
N VAL A 21 1.43 -11.39 -11.89
CA VAL A 21 1.32 -12.84 -12.13
C VAL A 21 2.14 -13.64 -11.12
N SER A 22 2.92 -12.95 -10.29
CA SER A 22 3.75 -13.56 -9.26
C SER A 22 3.57 -12.90 -7.89
N ARG A 23 3.83 -13.70 -6.85
CA ARG A 23 3.80 -13.22 -5.47
C ARG A 23 4.80 -12.09 -5.22
N SER A 24 5.99 -12.17 -5.83
CA SER A 24 7.04 -11.15 -5.69
C SER A 24 6.64 -9.82 -6.32
N GLU A 25 5.93 -9.82 -7.46
CA GLU A 25 5.36 -8.61 -8.05
C GLU A 25 4.29 -8.00 -7.16
N ALA A 26 3.32 -8.80 -6.71
CA ALA A 26 2.27 -8.33 -5.81
C ALA A 26 2.85 -7.72 -4.53
N GLN A 27 3.90 -8.32 -3.96
CA GLN A 27 4.55 -7.84 -2.74
C GLN A 27 5.32 -6.53 -2.96
N ARG A 28 5.87 -6.29 -4.15
CA ARG A 28 6.44 -4.99 -4.53
C ARG A 28 5.36 -3.91 -4.64
N CYS A 29 4.22 -4.21 -5.29
CA CYS A 29 3.09 -3.28 -5.38
C CYS A 29 2.56 -2.91 -4.00
N ILE A 30 2.37 -3.89 -3.10
CA ILE A 30 1.91 -3.66 -1.72
C ILE A 30 2.89 -2.74 -0.97
N LYS A 31 4.19 -3.05 -1.00
CA LYS A 31 5.19 -2.24 -0.30
C LYS A 31 5.20 -0.80 -0.81
N ARG A 32 5.18 -0.60 -2.13
CA ARG A 32 5.15 0.73 -2.73
C ARG A 32 3.88 1.50 -2.36
N ALA A 33 2.73 0.84 -2.39
CA ALA A 33 1.47 1.45 -1.94
C ALA A 33 1.52 1.84 -0.45
N GLU A 34 2.13 1.03 0.42
CA GLU A 34 2.31 1.38 1.84
C GLU A 34 3.16 2.65 2.01
N GLU A 35 4.28 2.76 1.30
CA GLU A 35 5.16 3.94 1.34
C GLU A 35 4.40 5.21 0.90
N VAL A 36 3.65 5.15 -0.20
CA VAL A 36 2.87 6.29 -0.70
C VAL A 36 1.74 6.66 0.27
N ARG A 37 1.05 5.66 0.83
CA ARG A 37 -0.01 5.87 1.84
C ARG A 37 0.55 6.52 3.12
N GLN A 38 1.74 6.11 3.56
CA GLN A 38 2.41 6.73 4.70
C GLN A 38 2.71 8.20 4.46
N GLN A 39 3.10 8.57 3.25
CA GLN A 39 3.37 9.97 2.92
C GLN A 39 2.09 10.82 2.78
N LEU A 40 0.98 10.21 2.33
CA LEU A 40 -0.30 10.89 2.16
C LEU A 40 -1.08 11.08 3.47
N TRP A 41 -1.09 10.04 4.31
CA TRP A 41 -1.98 9.93 5.46
C TRP A 41 -1.25 9.74 6.79
N GLY A 42 0.09 9.68 6.77
CA GLY A 42 0.90 9.32 7.93
C GLY A 42 0.96 7.82 8.17
N SER A 43 1.71 7.40 9.19
CA SER A 43 1.78 5.98 9.56
C SER A 43 0.41 5.49 10.04
N PRO A 44 -0.15 4.42 9.47
CA PRO A 44 -1.22 3.70 10.13
C PRO A 44 -0.63 3.18 11.45
N GLN A 45 -1.26 3.52 12.58
CA GLN A 45 -1.00 2.77 13.81
C GLN A 45 -1.39 1.33 13.50
N ALA A 46 -0.45 0.39 13.66
CA ALA A 46 -0.73 -1.02 13.46
C ALA A 46 -1.89 -1.41 14.40
N ILE A 47 -3.06 -1.71 13.83
CA ILE A 47 -4.15 -2.32 14.59
C ILE A 47 -3.69 -3.74 14.88
N HIS A 48 -3.09 -3.94 16.05
CA HIS A 48 -2.74 -5.26 16.55
C HIS A 48 -4.05 -6.00 16.85
N PHE A 49 -4.49 -6.83 15.91
CA PHE A 49 -5.45 -7.88 16.23
C PHE A 49 -4.73 -8.92 17.07
N THR A 50 -4.73 -8.74 18.38
CA THR A 50 -4.32 -9.81 19.31
C THR A 50 -5.41 -10.87 19.26
N THR A 51 -5.19 -11.94 18.49
CA THR A 51 -5.99 -13.14 18.62
C THR A 51 -5.61 -13.81 19.94
N SER A 52 -6.34 -13.49 21.00
CA SER A 52 -6.28 -14.22 22.26
C SER A 52 -6.90 -15.60 22.05
N HIS A 53 -6.07 -16.59 21.72
CA HIS A 53 -6.47 -17.99 21.88
C HIS A 53 -6.33 -18.36 23.36
N GLN A 54 -7.48 -18.56 24.00
CA GLN A 54 -7.63 -19.33 25.24
C GLN A 54 -7.19 -20.78 25.02
#